data_AF-A0A5M5DC95-F1
#
_entry.id   AF-A0A5M5DC95-F1
#
_cell.length_a   1.000
_cell.length_b   1.000
_cell.length_c   1.000
_cell.angle_alpha   90.00
_cell.angle_beta   90.00
_cell.angle_gamma   90.00
#
_symmetry.space_group_name_H-M   'P 1'
#
loop_
_entity.id
_entity.type
_entity.pdbx_description
1 polymer ?
#
loop_
_entity_poly.entity_id
_entity_poly.type
_entity_poly.pdbx_seq_one_letter_code
_entity_poly.pdbx_strand_id
1 'polypeptide(L)'
;MNQTLQLTDYIPQYVSLYYVDYRDDLDEHEDIQEECIRSNNMEKLYEKAYEWYEEQESSNMHDYLEETRKNMEADNLAGEFEEHEDEIRELIYDRNDSDPVKDLIRNSSVTNFFYSLGVEISGYLTGCSLRGESVAMACHKVRRALHLKKGEFDEKIEELVENATYGGELRIYFNAMFDRLISKDPENDFKSIRFHGNVVVAIADSRNGSGHHVRIPLDITFPFRRENLFVDSQVHYSYANEVCGMTNDWCDSTKWETGMIPFTGSVRKSRMAEYKKQEAAYEQTFRSGKCTFGDMNYKRHRDVRYSNEYPAGCRCPHCGTFWID
;
A
#
# COMPACT_ATOMS: atom_id res chain seq x y z
N MET A 1 11.50 -11.83 -60.12
CA MET A 1 11.00 -10.70 -59.31
C MET A 1 11.20 -11.12 -57.87
N ASN A 2 12.21 -10.58 -57.18
CA ASN A 2 12.43 -10.86 -55.76
C ASN A 2 11.31 -10.14 -55.00
N GLN A 3 10.24 -10.85 -54.68
CA GLN A 3 9.39 -10.44 -53.56
C GLN A 3 10.25 -10.64 -52.33
N THR A 4 10.75 -9.54 -51.77
CA THR A 4 11.35 -9.54 -50.44
C THR A 4 10.29 -10.10 -49.51
N LEU A 5 10.55 -11.27 -48.92
CA LEU A 5 9.66 -11.86 -47.94
C LEU A 5 9.46 -10.84 -46.83
N GLN A 6 8.22 -10.42 -46.59
CA GLN A 6 7.92 -9.67 -45.39
C GLN A 6 7.44 -10.69 -44.36
N LEU A 7 8.33 -11.09 -43.43
CA LEU A 7 8.01 -12.00 -42.31
C LEU A 7 6.73 -11.57 -41.58
N THR A 8 6.46 -10.27 -41.57
CA THR A 8 5.25 -9.63 -41.05
C THR A 8 3.94 -10.13 -41.66
N ASP A 9 3.94 -10.69 -42.87
CA ASP A 9 2.74 -11.20 -43.54
C ASP A 9 2.26 -12.53 -42.96
N TYR A 10 3.16 -13.28 -42.31
CA TYR A 10 2.89 -14.59 -41.71
C TYR A 10 2.48 -14.51 -40.24
N ILE A 11 2.70 -13.36 -39.61
CA ILE A 11 2.38 -13.11 -38.21
C ILE A 11 0.99 -12.44 -38.15
N PRO A 12 0.12 -12.79 -37.19
CA PRO A 12 -1.14 -12.09 -36.96
C PRO A 12 -0.95 -10.59 -36.68
N GLN A 13 -1.88 -9.74 -37.12
CA GLN A 13 -1.81 -8.29 -36.86
C GLN A 13 -1.97 -7.93 -35.37
N TYR A 14 -2.66 -8.78 -34.61
CA TYR A 14 -2.90 -8.64 -33.19
C TYR A 14 -2.44 -9.92 -32.50
N VAL A 15 -1.60 -9.78 -31.49
CA VAL A 15 -1.05 -10.89 -30.70
C VAL A 15 -1.42 -10.63 -29.24
N SER A 16 -1.88 -11.67 -28.54
CA SER A 16 -2.12 -11.61 -27.10
C SER A 16 -1.30 -12.72 -26.45
N LEU A 17 -0.20 -12.34 -25.79
CA LEU A 17 0.62 -13.29 -25.04
C LEU A 17 0.06 -13.54 -23.64
N TYR A 18 -0.69 -12.58 -23.10
CA TYR A 18 -1.28 -12.65 -21.77
C TYR A 18 -2.81 -12.63 -21.83
N TYR A 19 -3.44 -13.37 -20.93
CA TYR A 19 -4.87 -13.35 -20.62
C TYR A 19 -5.03 -13.36 -19.11
N VAL A 20 -5.56 -12.24 -18.59
CA VAL A 20 -5.90 -12.07 -17.18
C VAL A 20 -7.40 -12.31 -17.02
N ASP A 21 -7.78 -13.31 -16.23
CA ASP A 21 -9.19 -13.56 -15.97
C ASP A 21 -9.77 -12.40 -15.15
N TYR A 22 -11.07 -12.10 -15.30
CA TYR A 22 -11.71 -11.04 -14.53
C TYR A 22 -11.73 -11.28 -13.01
N ARG A 23 -11.41 -12.52 -12.58
CA ARG A 23 -11.24 -12.92 -11.17
C ARG A 23 -9.81 -12.79 -10.67
N ASP A 24 -8.85 -12.56 -11.56
CA ASP A 24 -7.47 -12.32 -11.18
C ASP A 24 -7.32 -10.82 -10.91
N ASP A 25 -6.90 -10.48 -9.70
CA ASP A 25 -6.77 -9.11 -9.21
C ASP A 25 -5.57 -8.98 -8.24
N LEU A 26 -5.43 -7.80 -7.62
CA LEU A 26 -4.37 -7.45 -6.67
C LEU A 26 -4.92 -7.29 -5.25
N ASP A 27 -6.13 -7.77 -4.98
CA ASP A 27 -6.63 -7.87 -3.62
C ASP A 27 -5.75 -8.90 -2.87
N GLU A 28 -5.45 -8.66 -1.60
CA GLU A 28 -4.48 -9.44 -0.80
C GLU A 28 -3.00 -9.31 -1.24
N HIS A 29 -2.71 -8.54 -2.31
CA HIS A 29 -1.37 -8.20 -2.77
C HIS A 29 -0.96 -6.76 -2.42
N GLU A 30 -1.45 -6.24 -1.29
CA GLU A 30 -1.14 -4.89 -0.83
C GLU A 30 0.34 -4.67 -0.49
N ASP A 31 1.09 -5.75 -0.26
CA ASP A 31 2.55 -5.71 -0.09
C ASP A 31 3.24 -5.22 -1.37
N ILE A 32 2.85 -5.74 -2.53
CA ILE A 32 3.33 -5.30 -3.85
C ILE A 32 2.91 -3.84 -4.10
N GLN A 33 1.67 -3.49 -3.78
CA GLN A 33 1.17 -2.12 -3.91
C GLN A 33 2.00 -1.14 -3.06
N GLU A 34 2.29 -1.49 -1.81
CA GLU A 34 3.14 -0.68 -0.92
C GLU A 34 4.57 -0.56 -1.47
N GLU A 35 5.16 -1.63 -2.00
CA GLU A 35 6.49 -1.57 -2.64
C GLU A 35 6.51 -0.60 -3.81
N CYS A 36 5.53 -0.68 -4.73
CA CYS A 36 5.38 0.24 -5.84
C CYS A 36 5.21 1.70 -5.39
N ILE A 37 4.45 1.94 -4.31
CA ILE A 37 4.33 3.26 -3.72
C ILE A 37 5.67 3.76 -3.18
N ARG A 38 6.43 2.92 -2.49
CA ARG A 38 7.73 3.28 -1.88
C ARG A 38 8.79 3.59 -2.93
N SER A 39 8.85 2.80 -4.01
CA SER A 39 9.77 3.00 -5.13
C SER A 39 9.31 4.09 -6.09
N ASN A 40 8.05 4.51 -6.00
CA ASN A 40 7.40 5.40 -6.96
C ASN A 40 7.51 4.85 -8.41
N ASN A 41 7.38 3.54 -8.56
CA ASN A 41 7.45 2.86 -9.84
C ASN A 41 6.59 1.58 -9.85
N MET A 42 6.30 1.07 -11.04
CA MET A 42 5.50 -0.15 -11.24
C MET A 42 6.35 -1.40 -11.45
N GLU A 43 7.69 -1.28 -11.38
CA GLU A 43 8.61 -2.34 -11.77
C GLU A 43 8.37 -3.64 -11.00
N LYS A 44 8.12 -3.54 -9.70
CA LYS A 44 7.84 -4.71 -8.86
C LYS A 44 6.59 -5.46 -9.29
N LEU A 45 5.55 -4.74 -9.67
CA LEU A 45 4.32 -5.36 -10.16
C LEU A 45 4.53 -5.98 -11.55
N TYR A 46 5.29 -5.33 -12.44
CA TYR A 46 5.64 -5.93 -13.73
C TYR A 46 6.46 -7.22 -13.55
N GLU A 47 7.47 -7.21 -12.68
CA GLU A 47 8.26 -8.41 -12.32
C GLU A 47 7.34 -9.56 -11.87
N LYS A 48 6.41 -9.26 -10.95
CA LYS A 48 5.49 -10.26 -10.40
C LYS A 48 4.45 -10.73 -11.42
N ALA A 49 3.88 -9.83 -12.21
CA ALA A 49 2.93 -10.19 -13.24
C ALA A 49 3.59 -11.11 -14.29
N TYR A 50 4.79 -10.79 -14.76
CA TYR A 50 5.49 -11.66 -15.70
C TYR A 50 5.87 -13.02 -15.09
N GLU A 51 6.23 -13.07 -13.81
CA GLU A 51 6.42 -14.35 -13.09
C GLU A 51 5.12 -15.16 -13.02
N TRP A 52 3.97 -14.53 -12.74
CA TRP A 52 2.68 -15.22 -12.64
C TRP A 52 2.17 -15.74 -13.99
N TYR A 53 2.46 -15.03 -15.08
CA TYR A 53 2.00 -15.37 -16.41
C TYR A 53 3.07 -15.99 -17.33
N GLU A 54 4.26 -16.35 -16.80
CA GLU A 54 5.38 -16.92 -17.56
C GLU A 54 4.98 -18.19 -18.34
N GLU A 55 4.28 -19.12 -17.69
CA GLU A 55 3.84 -20.36 -18.33
C GLU A 55 2.85 -20.08 -19.48
N GLN A 56 1.96 -19.11 -19.28
CA GLN A 56 0.96 -18.72 -20.27
C GLN A 56 1.63 -18.02 -21.47
N GLU A 57 2.55 -17.10 -21.21
CA GLU A 57 3.35 -16.45 -22.25
C GLU A 57 4.10 -17.50 -23.08
N SER A 58 4.80 -18.42 -22.42
CA SER A 58 5.58 -19.46 -23.09
C SER A 58 4.71 -20.34 -23.98
N SER A 59 3.54 -20.75 -23.48
CA SER A 59 2.58 -21.54 -24.24
C SER A 59 2.04 -20.77 -25.44
N ASN A 60 1.58 -19.54 -25.25
CA ASN A 60 0.99 -18.72 -26.31
C ASN A 60 2.04 -18.37 -27.38
N MET A 61 3.27 -18.03 -26.95
CA MET A 61 4.39 -17.80 -27.86
C MET A 61 4.69 -19.04 -28.71
N HIS A 62 4.72 -20.22 -28.10
CA HIS A 62 4.92 -21.47 -28.84
C HIS A 62 3.81 -21.69 -29.88
N ASP A 63 2.55 -21.45 -29.51
CA ASP A 63 1.41 -21.60 -30.43
C ASP A 63 1.52 -20.63 -31.63
N TYR A 64 1.87 -19.36 -31.39
CA TYR A 64 2.09 -18.39 -32.47
C TYR A 64 3.27 -18.76 -33.38
N LEU A 65 4.37 -19.25 -32.81
CA LEU A 65 5.52 -19.71 -33.58
C LEU A 65 5.17 -20.94 -34.44
N GLU A 66 4.45 -21.91 -33.89
CA GLU A 66 4.00 -23.11 -34.61
C GLU A 66 2.98 -22.77 -35.71
N GLU A 67 2.08 -21.83 -35.48
CA GLU A 67 1.17 -21.33 -36.51
C GLU A 67 1.93 -20.62 -37.63
N THR A 68 2.85 -19.72 -37.29
CA THR A 68 3.70 -19.00 -38.25
C THR A 68 4.53 -19.97 -39.07
N ARG A 69 5.13 -20.97 -38.42
CA ARG A 69 5.89 -22.06 -39.05
C ARG A 69 5.03 -22.81 -40.07
N LYS A 70 3.83 -23.26 -39.69
CA LYS A 70 2.92 -23.98 -40.59
C LYS A 70 2.52 -23.14 -41.80
N ASN A 71 2.30 -21.84 -41.60
CA ASN A 71 1.96 -20.92 -42.69
C ASN A 71 3.14 -20.71 -43.66
N MET A 72 4.36 -20.56 -43.15
CA MET A 72 5.57 -20.45 -43.97
C MET A 72 5.93 -21.76 -44.68
N GLU A 73 5.75 -22.90 -44.01
CA GLU A 73 5.95 -24.24 -44.60
C GLU A 73 5.00 -24.48 -45.79
N ALA A 74 3.75 -24.03 -45.71
CA ALA A 74 2.79 -24.12 -46.80
C ALA A 74 3.26 -23.37 -48.07
N ASP A 75 4.06 -22.31 -47.89
CA ASP A 75 4.66 -21.52 -48.97
C ASP A 75 6.08 -22.00 -49.36
N ASN A 76 6.55 -23.14 -48.83
CA ASN A 76 7.89 -23.71 -49.01
C ASN A 76 9.02 -22.86 -48.42
N LEU A 77 8.75 -22.12 -47.34
CA LEU A 77 9.69 -21.19 -46.68
C LEU A 77 10.17 -21.74 -45.33
N ALA A 78 10.18 -23.06 -45.14
CA ALA A 78 10.60 -23.71 -43.90
C ALA A 78 12.02 -23.32 -43.47
N GLY A 79 12.96 -23.23 -44.43
CA GLY A 79 14.34 -22.81 -44.15
C GLY A 79 14.46 -21.36 -43.73
N GLU A 80 13.62 -20.47 -44.28
CA GLU A 80 13.60 -19.05 -43.88
C GLU A 80 13.03 -18.88 -42.47
N PHE A 81 12.08 -19.73 -42.06
CA PHE A 81 11.61 -19.74 -40.67
C PHE A 81 12.73 -20.12 -39.71
N GLU A 82 13.50 -21.19 -40.00
CA GLU A 82 14.62 -21.61 -39.14
C GLU A 82 15.73 -20.55 -39.08
N GLU A 83 15.99 -19.83 -40.18
CA GLU A 83 17.00 -18.76 -40.23
C GLU A 83 16.55 -17.48 -39.49
N HIS A 84 15.24 -17.21 -39.41
CA HIS A 84 14.68 -15.97 -38.84
C HIS A 84 13.77 -16.18 -37.61
N GLU A 85 13.85 -17.32 -36.93
CA GLU A 85 12.98 -17.64 -35.78
C GLU A 85 13.04 -16.57 -34.68
N ASP A 86 14.24 -16.08 -34.35
CA ASP A 86 14.43 -15.03 -33.35
C ASP A 86 13.80 -13.70 -33.79
N GLU A 87 13.90 -13.34 -35.08
CA GLU A 87 13.25 -12.13 -35.63
C GLU A 87 11.72 -12.26 -35.60
N ILE A 88 11.19 -13.44 -35.90
CA ILE A 88 9.75 -13.73 -35.80
C ILE A 88 9.28 -13.59 -34.36
N ARG A 89 10.05 -14.09 -33.38
CA ARG A 89 9.74 -13.97 -31.96
C ARG A 89 9.67 -12.50 -31.51
N GLU A 90 10.65 -11.69 -31.90
CA GLU A 90 10.66 -10.25 -31.63
C GLU A 90 9.45 -9.55 -32.27
N LEU A 91 9.09 -9.91 -33.52
CA LEU A 91 7.90 -9.36 -34.19
C LEU A 91 6.59 -9.76 -33.51
N ILE A 92 6.51 -10.94 -32.91
CA ILE A 92 5.36 -11.36 -32.09
C ILE A 92 5.27 -10.49 -30.83
N TYR A 93 6.39 -10.25 -30.14
CA TYR A 93 6.44 -9.33 -28.99
C TYR A 93 6.06 -7.89 -29.38
N ASP A 94 6.56 -7.38 -30.51
CA ASP A 94 6.24 -6.04 -31.01
C ASP A 94 4.75 -5.86 -31.32
N ARG A 95 4.06 -6.95 -31.68
CA ARG A 95 2.61 -6.96 -31.94
C ARG A 95 1.77 -7.34 -30.74
N ASN A 96 2.39 -7.69 -29.62
CA ASN A 96 1.68 -8.02 -28.39
C ASN A 96 1.03 -6.76 -27.81
N ASP A 97 -0.30 -6.73 -27.75
CA ASP A 97 -1.06 -5.61 -27.18
C ASP A 97 -1.59 -5.91 -25.77
N SER A 98 -1.38 -7.13 -25.28
CA SER A 98 -1.77 -7.52 -23.93
C SER A 98 -0.83 -6.95 -22.85
N ASP A 99 -1.41 -6.47 -21.75
CA ASP A 99 -0.68 -5.89 -20.61
C ASP A 99 -1.31 -6.41 -19.31
N PRO A 100 -0.75 -7.49 -18.72
CA PRO A 100 -1.36 -8.13 -17.57
C PRO A 100 -1.44 -7.21 -16.36
N VAL A 101 -0.50 -6.25 -16.22
CA VAL A 101 -0.52 -5.28 -15.13
C VAL A 101 -1.73 -4.35 -15.25
N LYS A 102 -2.03 -3.84 -16.44
CA LYS A 102 -3.24 -2.99 -16.64
C LYS A 102 -4.52 -3.75 -16.32
N ASP A 103 -4.60 -5.02 -16.72
CA ASP A 103 -5.80 -5.83 -16.50
C ASP A 103 -5.98 -6.19 -15.02
N LEU A 104 -4.91 -6.59 -14.32
CA LEU A 104 -4.92 -6.83 -12.87
C LEU A 104 -5.38 -5.57 -12.11
N ILE A 105 -4.82 -4.40 -12.41
CA ILE A 105 -5.24 -3.13 -11.78
C ILE A 105 -6.71 -2.84 -12.05
N ARG A 106 -7.20 -3.11 -13.27
CA ARG A 106 -8.62 -2.88 -13.63
C ARG A 106 -9.57 -3.79 -12.86
N ASN A 107 -9.16 -5.02 -12.58
CA ASN A 107 -9.97 -5.99 -11.86
C ASN A 107 -9.94 -5.79 -10.33
N SER A 108 -8.92 -5.09 -9.83
CA SER A 108 -8.70 -4.88 -8.39
C SER A 108 -9.63 -3.88 -7.74
N SER A 109 -9.89 -4.08 -6.44
CA SER A 109 -10.62 -3.14 -5.63
C SER A 109 -9.74 -1.95 -5.19
N VAL A 110 -10.38 -0.87 -4.74
CA VAL A 110 -9.63 0.26 -4.14
C VAL A 110 -9.09 -0.14 -2.77
N THR A 111 -7.85 0.26 -2.51
CA THR A 111 -7.15 -0.06 -1.27
C THR A 111 -7.32 1.05 -0.24
N ASN A 112 -7.32 0.69 1.03
CA ASN A 112 -7.29 1.63 2.15
C ASN A 112 -5.89 2.23 2.31
N PHE A 113 -5.78 3.54 2.08
CA PHE A 113 -4.57 4.32 2.32
C PHE A 113 -4.73 5.24 3.52
N PHE A 114 -3.59 5.59 4.12
CA PHE A 114 -3.53 6.75 4.99
C PHE A 114 -2.37 7.67 4.63
N TYR A 115 -2.59 8.96 4.84
CA TYR A 115 -1.56 9.99 4.83
C TYR A 115 -1.29 10.45 6.24
N SER A 116 -0.10 10.15 6.76
CA SER A 116 0.35 10.56 8.08
C SER A 116 0.66 12.06 8.08
N LEU A 117 0.23 12.76 9.15
CA LEU A 117 0.58 14.16 9.36
C LEU A 117 1.84 14.33 10.22
N GLY A 118 2.48 13.23 10.65
CA GLY A 118 3.69 13.23 11.48
C GLY A 118 3.50 13.87 12.86
N VAL A 119 2.27 13.90 13.36
CA VAL A 119 1.91 14.51 14.64
C VAL A 119 1.46 13.41 15.60
N GLU A 120 2.24 13.21 16.66
CA GLU A 120 1.92 12.29 17.75
C GLU A 120 1.03 12.96 18.79
N ILE A 121 -0.06 12.28 19.11
CA ILE A 121 -0.98 12.63 20.20
C ILE A 121 -0.74 11.65 21.34
N SER A 122 -0.48 12.17 22.54
CA SER A 122 -0.19 11.32 23.70
C SER A 122 -1.46 10.65 24.23
N GLY A 123 -1.41 9.35 24.49
CA GLY A 123 -2.46 8.61 25.17
C GLY A 123 -2.50 8.78 26.69
N TYR A 124 -3.37 8.00 27.34
CA TYR A 124 -3.40 7.79 28.78
C TYR A 124 -2.19 6.99 29.25
N LEU A 125 -1.64 7.37 30.40
CA LEU A 125 -0.57 6.63 31.04
C LEU A 125 -1.13 5.34 31.64
N THR A 126 -0.40 4.23 31.49
CA THR A 126 -0.81 2.92 32.02
C THR A 126 -1.15 2.99 33.50
N GLY A 127 -2.35 2.53 33.87
CA GLY A 127 -2.82 2.51 35.26
C GLY A 127 -3.14 3.89 35.84
N CYS A 128 -3.26 4.92 35.00
CA CYS A 128 -3.50 6.30 35.44
C CYS A 128 -4.55 6.99 34.55
N SER A 129 -5.47 7.74 35.16
CA SER A 129 -6.46 8.56 34.43
C SER A 129 -5.83 9.80 33.76
N LEU A 130 -4.51 10.01 33.91
CA LEU A 130 -3.80 11.14 33.33
C LEU A 130 -3.24 10.77 31.96
N ARG A 131 -3.49 11.63 30.97
CA ARG A 131 -2.82 11.59 29.68
C ARG A 131 -1.41 12.13 29.79
N GLY A 132 -0.54 11.69 28.87
CA GLY A 132 0.80 12.26 28.72
C GLY A 132 0.80 13.75 28.34
N GLU A 133 -0.33 14.28 27.88
CA GLU A 133 -0.58 15.70 27.68
C GLU A 133 -2.04 16.08 27.97
N SER A 134 -2.32 17.37 28.20
CA SER A 134 -3.71 17.80 28.40
C SER A 134 -4.55 17.66 27.12
N VAL A 135 -5.84 17.36 27.25
CA VAL A 135 -6.79 17.28 26.11
C VAL A 135 -6.75 18.56 25.29
N ALA A 136 -6.69 19.73 25.93
CA ALA A 136 -6.57 21.02 25.25
C ALA A 136 -5.31 21.12 24.37
N MET A 137 -4.16 20.59 24.83
CA MET A 137 -2.92 20.57 24.05
C MET A 137 -3.00 19.59 22.88
N ALA A 138 -3.54 18.39 23.10
CA ALA A 138 -3.79 17.42 22.04
C ALA A 138 -4.72 17.99 20.95
N CYS A 139 -5.85 18.59 21.36
CA CYS A 139 -6.76 19.28 20.44
C CYS A 139 -6.08 20.45 19.71
N HIS A 140 -5.18 21.17 20.38
CA HIS A 140 -4.38 22.21 19.74
C HIS A 140 -3.47 21.64 18.64
N LYS A 141 -2.77 20.54 18.91
CA LYS A 141 -1.93 19.84 17.91
C LYS A 141 -2.76 19.40 16.70
N VAL A 142 -3.93 18.79 16.92
CA VAL A 142 -4.84 18.35 15.85
C VAL A 142 -5.27 19.55 14.99
N ARG A 143 -5.78 20.63 15.61
CA ARG A 143 -6.18 21.84 14.86
C ARG A 143 -5.02 22.41 14.04
N ARG A 144 -3.81 22.49 14.63
CA ARG A 144 -2.62 23.01 13.94
C ARG A 144 -2.23 22.14 12.74
N ALA A 145 -2.32 20.81 12.88
CA ALA A 145 -2.02 19.87 11.80
C ALA A 145 -3.05 19.94 10.66
N LEU A 146 -4.32 20.18 10.99
CA LEU A 146 -5.42 20.33 10.03
C LEU A 146 -5.64 21.78 9.57
N HIS A 147 -4.72 22.70 9.87
CA HIS A 147 -4.83 24.13 9.52
C HIS A 147 -6.15 24.80 9.96
N LEU A 148 -6.76 24.31 11.04
CA LEU A 148 -8.03 24.80 11.59
C LEU A 148 -7.81 25.95 12.57
N LYS A 149 -8.76 26.87 12.61
CA LYS A 149 -8.85 27.92 13.63
C LYS A 149 -9.46 27.35 14.91
N LYS A 150 -9.23 28.04 16.02
CA LYS A 150 -9.89 27.72 17.29
C LYS A 150 -11.40 27.89 17.15
N GLY A 151 -12.19 26.93 17.63
CA GLY A 151 -13.65 26.93 17.51
C GLY A 151 -14.17 26.10 16.33
N GLU A 152 -13.33 25.79 15.33
CA GLU A 152 -13.75 24.98 14.19
C GLU A 152 -13.73 23.50 14.57
N PHE A 153 -14.90 22.86 14.50
CA PHE A 153 -15.10 21.44 14.76
C PHE A 153 -14.63 20.96 16.14
N ASP A 154 -14.68 21.83 17.15
CA ASP A 154 -14.17 21.55 18.49
C ASP A 154 -14.74 20.25 19.08
N GLU A 155 -16.06 20.03 18.97
CA GLU A 155 -16.72 18.79 19.45
C GLU A 155 -16.11 17.54 18.82
N LYS A 156 -15.90 17.53 17.49
CA LYS A 156 -15.31 16.38 16.78
C LYS A 156 -13.84 16.17 17.11
N ILE A 157 -13.10 17.25 17.34
CA ILE A 157 -11.68 17.17 17.69
C ILE A 157 -11.52 16.68 19.13
N GLU A 158 -12.39 17.11 20.04
CA GLU A 158 -12.44 16.61 21.42
C GLU A 158 -12.84 15.13 21.43
N GLU A 159 -13.89 14.74 20.70
CA GLU A 159 -14.28 13.34 20.49
C GLU A 159 -13.11 12.49 19.98
N LEU A 160 -12.40 12.97 18.94
CA LEU A 160 -11.25 12.28 18.38
C LEU A 160 -10.15 12.03 19.42
N VAL A 161 -9.80 13.06 20.19
CA VAL A 161 -8.72 12.99 21.18
C VAL A 161 -9.12 12.12 22.36
N GLU A 162 -10.33 12.28 22.90
CA GLU A 162 -10.78 11.58 24.10
C GLU A 162 -10.93 10.08 23.85
N ASN A 163 -11.45 9.69 22.69
CA ASN A 163 -11.63 8.27 22.33
C ASN A 163 -10.35 7.59 21.82
N ALA A 164 -9.32 8.35 21.42
CA ALA A 164 -8.00 7.80 21.11
C ALA A 164 -7.20 7.57 22.41
N THR A 165 -7.56 6.53 23.15
CA THR A 165 -7.09 6.27 24.51
C THR A 165 -5.59 6.04 24.62
N TYR A 166 -4.97 5.24 23.75
CA TYR A 166 -3.51 5.07 23.74
C TYR A 166 -2.78 6.15 22.90
N GLY A 167 -3.53 7.09 22.33
CA GLY A 167 -2.98 8.13 21.46
C GLY A 167 -2.57 7.54 20.12
N GLY A 168 -1.46 8.02 19.57
CA GLY A 168 -0.92 7.57 18.30
C GLY A 168 -0.67 8.71 17.32
N GLU A 169 -0.45 8.35 16.06
CA GLU A 169 -0.16 9.31 15.01
C GLU A 169 -1.44 9.80 14.35
N LEU A 170 -1.53 11.12 14.11
CA LEU A 170 -2.63 11.74 13.39
C LEU A 170 -2.52 11.45 11.88
N ARG A 171 -3.57 10.85 11.32
CA ARG A 171 -3.64 10.34 9.95
C ARG A 171 -4.93 10.78 9.26
N ILE A 172 -4.86 10.92 7.94
CA ILE A 172 -6.03 11.08 7.07
C ILE A 172 -6.21 9.79 6.27
N TYR A 173 -7.39 9.19 6.34
CA TYR A 173 -7.72 7.95 5.65
C TYR A 173 -8.52 8.20 4.38
N PHE A 174 -8.19 7.49 3.31
CA PHE A 174 -8.82 7.62 2.00
C PHE A 174 -8.63 6.36 1.16
N ASN A 175 -9.53 6.15 0.20
CA ASN A 175 -9.46 5.04 -0.74
C ASN A 175 -8.81 5.48 -2.05
N ALA A 176 -7.95 4.62 -2.60
CA ALA A 176 -7.31 4.86 -3.89
C ALA A 176 -6.96 3.54 -4.57
N MET A 177 -6.98 3.56 -5.91
CA MET A 177 -6.13 2.64 -6.66
C MET A 177 -4.69 3.14 -6.58
N PHE A 178 -3.76 2.25 -6.21
CA PHE A 178 -2.37 2.62 -5.92
C PHE A 178 -1.63 3.20 -7.14
N ASP A 179 -1.98 2.78 -8.36
CA ASP A 179 -1.40 3.27 -9.61
C ASP A 179 -1.58 4.79 -9.79
N ARG A 180 -2.71 5.33 -9.30
CA ARG A 180 -3.00 6.78 -9.31
C ARG A 180 -2.14 7.58 -8.35
N LEU A 181 -1.50 6.90 -7.40
CA LEU A 181 -0.58 7.48 -6.43
C LEU A 181 0.89 7.26 -6.85
N ILE A 182 1.16 6.78 -8.07
CA ILE A 182 2.50 6.67 -8.64
C ILE A 182 2.70 7.77 -9.69
N SER A 183 3.83 8.47 -9.61
CA SER A 183 4.15 9.53 -10.56
C SER A 183 4.53 8.91 -11.90
N LYS A 184 4.11 9.54 -12.99
CA LYS A 184 4.58 9.19 -14.35
C LYS A 184 6.06 9.53 -14.56
N ASP A 185 6.60 10.41 -13.73
CA ASP A 185 8.00 10.79 -13.70
C ASP A 185 8.53 10.54 -12.28
N PRO A 186 9.22 9.41 -12.03
CA PRO A 186 9.69 9.05 -10.70
C PRO A 186 10.62 10.10 -10.07
N GLU A 187 11.43 10.78 -10.90
CA GLU A 187 12.35 11.84 -10.47
C GLU A 187 11.60 13.12 -10.08
N ASN A 188 10.42 13.34 -10.67
CA ASN A 188 9.54 14.47 -10.38
C ASN A 188 8.22 14.01 -9.78
N ASP A 189 8.29 13.51 -8.54
CA ASP A 189 7.10 13.13 -7.77
C ASP A 189 6.12 14.32 -7.55
N PHE A 190 4.88 14.01 -7.19
CA PHE A 190 3.84 14.96 -6.84
C PHE A 190 4.34 15.99 -5.82
N LYS A 191 3.85 17.22 -5.92
CA LYS A 191 4.26 18.33 -5.05
C LYS A 191 3.22 18.67 -4.00
N SER A 192 1.97 18.29 -4.21
CA SER A 192 0.88 18.49 -3.26
C SER A 192 -0.13 17.35 -3.28
N ILE A 193 -0.83 17.20 -2.16
CA ILE A 193 -2.01 16.35 -2.03
C ILE A 193 -3.10 17.13 -1.29
N ARG A 194 -4.29 17.10 -1.86
CA ARG A 194 -5.48 17.74 -1.33
C ARG A 194 -6.45 16.68 -0.84
N PHE A 195 -7.07 16.91 0.30
CA PHE A 195 -8.15 16.12 0.85
C PHE A 195 -9.37 17.01 1.03
N HIS A 196 -10.54 16.57 0.56
CA HIS A 196 -11.76 17.35 0.65
C HIS A 196 -13.02 16.49 0.83
N GLY A 197 -14.13 17.13 1.20
CA GLY A 197 -15.37 16.44 1.54
C GLY A 197 -15.42 16.07 3.02
N ASN A 198 -16.07 14.96 3.36
CA ASN A 198 -16.15 14.48 4.75
C ASN A 198 -14.91 13.63 5.04
N VAL A 199 -13.78 14.32 5.24
CA VAL A 199 -12.47 13.73 5.43
C VAL A 199 -12.44 12.93 6.73
N VAL A 200 -12.03 11.66 6.62
CA VAL A 200 -11.80 10.76 7.73
C VAL A 200 -10.45 11.09 8.36
N VAL A 201 -10.47 11.61 9.57
CA VAL A 201 -9.29 11.93 10.37
C VAL A 201 -9.23 10.96 11.54
N ALA A 202 -8.09 10.31 11.71
CA ALA A 202 -7.90 9.32 12.77
C ALA A 202 -6.64 9.62 13.60
N ILE A 203 -6.69 9.23 14.87
CA ILE A 203 -5.50 9.03 15.69
C ILE A 203 -5.37 7.51 15.84
N ALA A 204 -4.29 6.95 15.31
CA ALA A 204 -4.08 5.50 15.29
C ALA A 204 -2.74 5.12 15.91
N ASP A 205 -2.79 4.18 16.86
CA ASP A 205 -1.65 3.58 17.52
C ASP A 205 -1.38 2.18 16.94
N SER A 206 -0.50 2.14 15.96
CA SER A 206 -0.02 0.92 15.31
C SER A 206 0.93 0.08 16.18
N ARG A 207 1.21 0.48 17.43
CA ARG A 207 2.05 -0.31 18.35
C ARG A 207 1.22 -1.18 19.29
N ASN A 208 0.15 -0.63 19.84
CA ASN A 208 -0.72 -1.35 20.78
C ASN A 208 -2.06 -1.78 20.16
N GLY A 209 -2.36 -1.33 18.94
CA GLY A 209 -3.59 -1.68 18.25
C GLY A 209 -4.80 -0.95 18.82
N SER A 210 -4.79 0.37 18.71
CA SER A 210 -5.94 1.19 19.09
C SER A 210 -6.06 2.43 18.23
N GLY A 211 -7.18 3.12 18.33
CA GLY A 211 -7.36 4.41 17.70
C GLY A 211 -8.81 4.82 17.64
N HIS A 212 -9.04 6.04 17.17
CA HIS A 212 -10.37 6.55 16.90
C HIS A 212 -10.34 7.44 15.67
N HIS A 213 -11.48 7.57 15.00
CA HIS A 213 -11.63 8.41 13.83
C HIS A 213 -12.91 9.23 13.90
N VAL A 214 -12.88 10.40 13.25
CA VAL A 214 -14.04 11.26 13.04
C VAL A 214 -14.09 11.69 11.58
N ARG A 215 -15.28 12.06 11.10
CA ARG A 215 -15.47 12.62 9.76
C ARG A 215 -15.63 14.13 9.88
N ILE A 216 -14.73 14.90 9.28
CA ILE A 216 -14.74 16.37 9.32
C ILE A 216 -14.92 16.92 7.91
N PRO A 217 -15.90 17.82 7.67
CA PRO A 217 -16.06 18.47 6.36
C PRO A 217 -14.90 19.45 6.14
N LEU A 218 -13.86 19.00 5.44
CA LEU A 218 -12.61 19.73 5.22
C LEU A 218 -12.36 19.97 3.73
N ASP A 219 -11.50 20.94 3.46
CA ASP A 219 -10.85 21.14 2.18
C ASP A 219 -9.42 21.64 2.47
N ILE A 220 -8.46 20.72 2.43
CA ILE A 220 -7.11 20.94 2.94
C ILE A 220 -6.06 20.39 1.99
N THR A 221 -4.97 21.13 1.82
CA THR A 221 -3.84 20.74 0.99
C THR A 221 -2.56 20.69 1.82
N PHE A 222 -1.75 19.68 1.56
CA PHE A 222 -0.42 19.48 2.13
C PHE A 222 0.63 19.43 1.02
N PRO A 223 1.90 19.80 1.32
CA PRO A 223 2.99 19.37 0.44
C PRO A 223 3.05 17.84 0.45
N PHE A 224 3.19 17.24 -0.73
CA PHE A 224 3.24 15.79 -0.85
C PHE A 224 4.59 15.25 -0.37
N ARG A 225 4.55 14.22 0.46
CA ARG A 225 5.71 13.47 0.94
C ARG A 225 5.39 12.00 0.80
N ARG A 226 6.15 11.33 -0.07
CA ARG A 226 5.99 9.90 -0.30
C ARG A 226 6.10 9.07 0.97
N GLU A 227 7.04 9.45 1.84
CA GLU A 227 7.28 8.82 3.14
C GLU A 227 6.11 8.95 4.13
N ASN A 228 5.09 9.76 3.83
CA ASN A 228 3.91 9.93 4.67
C ASN A 228 2.70 9.13 4.17
N LEU A 229 2.74 8.58 2.95
CA LEU A 229 1.66 7.83 2.33
C LEU A 229 1.86 6.34 2.58
N PHE A 230 0.89 5.62 3.13
CA PHE A 230 0.99 4.18 3.44
C PHE A 230 -0.25 3.42 3.03
N VAL A 231 -0.07 2.18 2.59
CA VAL A 231 -1.14 1.19 2.55
C VAL A 231 -1.43 0.74 3.98
N ASP A 232 -2.69 0.82 4.43
CA ASP A 232 -3.03 0.59 5.85
C ASP A 232 -2.74 -0.85 6.29
N SER A 233 -3.05 -1.86 5.48
CA SER A 233 -2.77 -3.27 5.79
C SER A 233 -1.27 -3.59 5.90
N GLN A 234 -0.40 -2.68 5.44
CA GLN A 234 1.06 -2.87 5.42
C GLN A 234 1.76 -2.22 6.62
N VAL A 235 1.02 -1.89 7.68
CA VAL A 235 1.56 -1.50 8.98
C VAL A 235 1.00 -2.41 10.07
N HIS A 236 1.83 -2.75 11.07
CA HIS A 236 1.39 -3.57 12.19
C HIS A 236 0.23 -2.89 12.93
N TYR A 237 -0.78 -3.67 13.32
CA TYR A 237 -2.03 -3.14 13.83
C TYR A 237 -2.58 -2.03 12.92
N SER A 238 -2.77 -2.41 11.65
CA SER A 238 -3.49 -1.62 10.67
C SER A 238 -4.83 -1.15 11.24
N TYR A 239 -5.13 0.14 11.12
CA TYR A 239 -6.27 0.72 11.83
C TYR A 239 -7.59 0.24 11.23
N ALA A 240 -7.68 0.26 9.90
CA ALA A 240 -8.88 -0.15 9.20
C ALA A 240 -9.05 -1.67 9.31
N ASN A 241 -8.02 -2.45 8.99
CA ASN A 241 -8.15 -3.91 8.88
C ASN A 241 -8.05 -4.62 10.25
N GLU A 242 -6.90 -4.54 10.94
CA GLU A 242 -6.68 -5.31 12.18
C GLU A 242 -7.40 -4.74 13.40
N VAL A 243 -7.47 -3.41 13.56
CA VAL A 243 -8.03 -2.78 14.76
C VAL A 243 -9.54 -2.63 14.68
N CYS A 244 -10.05 -2.11 13.56
CA CYS A 244 -11.47 -1.79 13.42
C CYS A 244 -12.27 -2.76 12.55
N GLY A 245 -11.63 -3.65 11.77
CA GLY A 245 -12.32 -4.59 10.88
C GLY A 245 -13.22 -3.90 9.85
N MET A 246 -12.78 -2.75 9.32
CA MET A 246 -13.52 -1.92 8.38
C MET A 246 -13.47 -2.50 6.96
N THR A 247 -14.57 -2.36 6.23
CA THR A 247 -14.67 -2.65 4.80
C THR A 247 -13.92 -1.59 3.98
N ASN A 248 -13.57 -1.88 2.72
CA ASN A 248 -12.80 -0.94 1.88
C ASN A 248 -13.53 0.39 1.65
N ASP A 249 -14.86 0.45 1.63
CA ASP A 249 -15.65 1.67 1.38
C ASP A 249 -15.78 2.63 2.59
N TRP A 250 -15.25 2.27 3.76
CA TRP A 250 -15.48 3.02 5.00
C TRP A 250 -15.00 4.48 4.97
N CYS A 251 -14.01 4.78 4.10
CA CYS A 251 -13.43 6.11 3.94
C CYS A 251 -13.66 6.77 2.58
N ASP A 252 -14.65 6.29 1.80
CA ASP A 252 -15.12 6.89 0.52
C ASP A 252 -15.56 8.35 0.65
N SER A 253 -15.90 8.77 1.87
CA SER A 253 -16.26 10.15 2.16
C SER A 253 -15.09 11.13 2.06
N THR A 254 -13.84 10.63 2.12
CA THR A 254 -12.61 11.41 1.87
C THR A 254 -12.28 11.42 0.39
N LYS A 255 -12.50 12.57 -0.26
CA LYS A 255 -12.04 12.78 -1.64
C LYS A 255 -10.61 13.31 -1.62
N TRP A 256 -9.84 13.01 -2.66
CA TRP A 256 -8.44 13.39 -2.73
C TRP A 256 -7.99 13.69 -4.17
N GLU A 257 -6.95 14.52 -4.27
CA GLU A 257 -6.32 14.90 -5.54
C GLU A 257 -4.81 15.12 -5.29
N THR A 258 -3.95 14.62 -6.17
CA THR A 258 -2.52 14.97 -6.19
C THR A 258 -2.25 16.07 -7.21
N GLY A 259 -1.21 16.87 -6.98
CA GLY A 259 -0.88 18.01 -7.83
C GLY A 259 0.62 18.21 -8.01
N MET A 260 1.00 18.73 -9.18
CA MET A 260 2.39 19.09 -9.50
C MET A 260 2.76 20.51 -9.07
N ILE A 261 1.79 21.30 -8.63
CA ILE A 261 2.01 22.66 -8.15
C ILE A 261 2.55 22.57 -6.71
N PRO A 262 3.73 23.15 -6.41
CA PRO A 262 4.27 23.22 -5.06
C PRO A 262 3.33 23.98 -4.12
N PHE A 263 3.10 23.42 -2.94
CA PHE A 263 2.34 24.06 -1.88
C PHE A 263 3.29 24.60 -0.81
N THR A 264 3.09 25.84 -0.37
CA THR A 264 3.98 26.56 0.56
C THR A 264 3.81 26.16 2.02
N GLY A 265 2.91 25.23 2.33
CA GLY A 265 2.73 24.69 3.67
C GLY A 265 3.83 23.70 4.08
N SER A 266 3.66 23.11 5.26
CA SER A 266 4.55 22.08 5.77
C SER A 266 3.75 20.92 6.34
N VAL A 267 4.26 19.70 6.16
CA VAL A 267 3.77 18.50 6.85
C VAL A 267 4.97 17.86 7.56
N ARG A 268 4.76 17.32 8.75
CA ARG A 268 5.84 16.66 9.49
C ARG A 268 6.11 15.29 8.85
N LYS A 269 7.35 14.81 8.97
CA LYS A 269 7.70 13.46 8.52
C LYS A 269 6.99 12.43 9.41
N SER A 270 6.41 11.41 8.78
CA SER A 270 5.80 10.27 9.46
C SER A 270 6.83 9.49 10.29
N ARG A 271 6.40 8.97 11.44
CA ARG A 271 7.19 8.02 12.25
C ARG A 271 7.01 6.56 11.80
N MET A 272 6.04 6.28 10.94
CA MET A 272 5.71 4.92 10.53
C MET A 272 6.84 4.19 9.82
N ALA A 273 7.68 4.89 9.05
CA ALA A 273 8.84 4.26 8.42
C ALA A 273 9.85 3.73 9.46
N GLU A 274 10.03 4.43 10.59
CA GLU A 274 10.87 3.97 11.69
C GLU A 274 10.21 2.79 12.42
N TYR A 275 8.89 2.83 12.62
CA TYR A 275 8.14 1.73 13.22
C TYR A 275 8.18 0.47 12.36
N LYS A 276 8.02 0.56 11.03
CA LYS A 276 8.18 -0.59 10.12
C LYS A 276 9.57 -1.22 10.22
N LYS A 277 10.62 -0.40 10.33
CA LYS A 277 12.00 -0.89 10.55
C LYS A 277 12.15 -1.62 11.88
N GLN A 278 11.53 -1.08 12.94
CA GLN A 278 11.53 -1.70 14.26
C GLN A 278 10.79 -3.05 14.25
N GLU A 279 9.62 -3.11 13.61
CA GLU A 279 8.84 -4.35 13.43
C GLU A 279 9.63 -5.42 12.66
N ALA A 280 10.32 -5.04 11.59
CA ALA A 280 11.20 -5.95 10.84
C ALA A 280 12.36 -6.47 11.70
N ALA A 281 12.94 -5.63 12.56
CA ALA A 281 14.00 -6.04 13.49
C ALA A 281 13.48 -7.01 14.58
N TYR A 282 12.25 -6.81 15.05
CA TYR A 282 11.58 -7.75 15.96
C TYR A 282 11.36 -9.10 15.30
N GLU A 283 10.83 -9.11 14.07
CA GLU A 283 10.63 -10.33 13.29
C GLU A 283 11.94 -11.08 13.04
N GLN A 284 13.01 -10.39 12.66
CA GLN A 284 14.33 -10.99 12.49
C GLN A 284 14.86 -11.63 13.79
N THR A 285 14.69 -10.91 14.91
CA THR A 285 15.09 -11.42 16.23
C THR A 285 14.29 -12.66 16.60
N PHE A 286 12.98 -12.67 16.34
CA PHE A 286 12.11 -13.80 16.57
C PHE A 286 12.49 -15.04 15.76
N ARG A 287 12.78 -14.86 14.46
CA ARG A 287 13.26 -15.92 13.55
C ARG A 287 14.60 -16.51 13.99
N SER A 288 15.45 -15.71 14.63
CA SER A 288 16.72 -16.19 15.22
C SER A 288 16.55 -17.01 16.52
N GLY A 289 15.30 -17.25 16.95
CA GLY A 289 14.99 -18.01 18.17
C GLY A 289 14.97 -17.17 19.45
N LYS A 290 15.13 -15.85 19.35
CA LYS A 290 15.11 -14.90 20.48
C LYS A 290 13.78 -14.14 20.53
N CYS A 291 13.63 -13.25 21.50
CA CYS A 291 12.53 -12.28 21.56
C CYS A 291 13.01 -10.98 22.21
N THR A 292 12.32 -9.88 21.94
CA THR A 292 12.76 -8.54 22.37
C THR A 292 11.88 -8.01 23.50
N PHE A 293 12.48 -7.37 24.50
CA PHE A 293 11.70 -6.70 25.55
C PHE A 293 10.96 -5.49 24.97
N GLY A 294 9.66 -5.38 25.26
CA GLY A 294 8.79 -4.31 24.77
C GLY A 294 8.23 -4.51 23.35
N ASP A 295 8.48 -5.65 22.70
CA ASP A 295 7.73 -6.03 21.50
C ASP A 295 6.29 -6.36 21.88
N MET A 296 5.34 -5.58 21.38
CA MET A 296 3.93 -5.69 21.75
C MET A 296 3.16 -6.73 20.93
N ASN A 297 3.82 -7.41 19.99
CA ASN A 297 3.22 -8.51 19.24
C ASN A 297 3.42 -9.84 19.97
N TYR A 298 2.39 -10.30 20.70
CA TYR A 298 2.47 -11.53 21.49
C TYR A 298 2.82 -12.78 20.65
N LYS A 299 2.54 -12.79 19.33
CA LYS A 299 2.85 -13.92 18.42
C LYS A 299 4.35 -14.09 18.19
N ARG A 300 5.17 -13.05 18.44
CA ARG A 300 6.63 -13.08 18.34
C ARG A 300 7.32 -13.48 19.66
N HIS A 301 6.58 -14.14 20.54
CA HIS A 301 7.11 -14.66 21.80
C HIS A 301 6.70 -16.13 21.97
N ARG A 302 7.65 -16.95 22.42
CA ARG A 302 7.44 -18.36 22.71
C ARG A 302 7.08 -18.54 24.19
N ASP A 303 6.28 -19.57 24.47
CA ASP A 303 5.91 -19.99 25.83
C ASP A 303 5.30 -18.88 26.69
N VAL A 304 4.58 -17.94 26.06
CA VAL A 304 3.88 -16.86 26.77
C VAL A 304 2.91 -17.48 27.76
N ARG A 305 2.98 -17.04 29.03
CA ARG A 305 2.14 -17.54 30.11
C ARG A 305 1.20 -16.47 30.59
N TYR A 306 -0.06 -16.86 30.74
CA TYR A 306 -1.07 -16.01 31.35
C TYR A 306 -0.95 -16.04 32.88
N SER A 307 -1.09 -14.89 33.53
CA SER A 307 -1.18 -14.73 34.97
C SER A 307 -2.52 -14.11 35.35
N ASN A 308 -3.24 -14.75 36.27
CA ASN A 308 -4.43 -14.19 36.91
C ASN A 308 -4.10 -13.26 38.09
N GLU A 309 -2.83 -13.16 38.49
CA GLU A 309 -2.41 -12.24 39.55
C GLU A 309 -2.44 -10.80 39.06
N TYR A 310 -2.86 -9.85 39.90
CA TYR A 310 -2.94 -8.44 39.50
C TYR A 310 -1.55 -7.79 39.31
N PRO A 311 -1.28 -7.10 38.18
CA PRO A 311 -2.14 -6.93 37.00
C PRO A 311 -2.24 -8.24 36.19
N ALA A 312 -3.47 -8.63 35.83
CA ALA A 312 -3.71 -9.81 35.02
C ALA A 312 -3.19 -9.59 33.59
N GLY A 313 -2.71 -10.66 32.97
CA GLY A 313 -2.23 -10.60 31.60
C GLY A 313 -1.18 -11.64 31.23
N CYS A 314 -0.66 -11.53 30.02
CA CYS A 314 0.34 -12.41 29.45
C CYS A 314 1.75 -11.93 29.76
N ARG A 315 2.65 -12.82 30.18
CA ARG A 315 4.08 -12.52 30.37
C ARG A 315 4.95 -13.45 29.53
N CYS A 316 5.92 -12.88 28.82
CA CYS A 316 6.97 -13.66 28.19
C CYS A 316 8.01 -14.07 29.24
N PRO A 317 8.29 -15.37 29.43
CA PRO A 317 9.28 -15.82 30.41
C PRO A 317 10.73 -15.52 30.00
N HIS A 318 10.99 -15.20 28.73
CA HIS A 318 12.34 -15.04 28.19
C HIS A 318 12.86 -13.61 28.24
N CYS A 319 12.07 -12.63 27.80
CA CYS A 319 12.47 -11.21 27.85
C CYS A 319 11.75 -10.42 28.95
N GLY A 320 10.68 -10.96 29.55
CA GLY A 320 9.92 -10.27 30.58
C GLY A 320 8.90 -9.26 30.05
N THR A 321 8.68 -9.15 28.74
CA THR A 321 7.56 -8.35 28.18
C THR A 321 6.25 -8.81 28.82
N PHE A 322 5.39 -7.85 29.14
CA PHE A 322 4.12 -8.09 29.78
C PHE A 322 3.01 -7.36 29.02
N TRP A 323 1.99 -8.10 28.61
CA TRP A 323 0.77 -7.61 27.98
C TRP A 323 -0.35 -7.68 29.01
N ILE A 324 -0.88 -6.51 29.38
CA ILE A 324 -2.00 -6.39 30.32
C ILE A 324 -3.28 -6.68 29.55
N ASP A 325 -4.21 -7.38 30.18
CA ASP A 325 -5.57 -7.61 29.68
C ASP A 325 -6.44 -6.34 29.66
#